data_AF-A0A401MDD3-F1
#
_entry.id   AF-A0A401MDD3-F1
#
_cell.length_a   1.000
_cell.length_b   1.000
_cell.length_c   1.000
_cell.angle_alpha   90.00
_cell.angle_beta   90.00
_cell.angle_gamma   90.00
#
_symmetry.space_group_name_H-M   'P 1'
#
loop_
_entity.id
_entity.type
_entity.pdbx_description
1 polymer ?
#
loop_
_entity_poly.entity_id
_entity_poly.type
_entity_poly.pdbx_seq_one_letter_code
_entity_poly.pdbx_strand_id
1 'polypeptide(L)'
;MRRRVPPGEGDTGTRWVFHTYWSRTPRDDEWWARFLDGDVTPTSEAVTAADPASAPEGASVAVPSHTTPPQSDAEPVLTPSAAYLALAQLGLQDPRLALSSADCTVLEPLAADWLARGVTPDHLPQVLAAGLPDHVHSPRAFVRRRLIDKMPPALPAAVPGRGPRVLMECTECGVPGRPEALPGGLCRACGGRDRSANREAAGMRPPAVRAHAAEVRAAIRAPQRA
;
A
#
# COMPACT_ATOMS: atom_id res chain seq x y z
N MET A 1 6.63 -9.81 8.32
CA MET A 1 5.16 -9.65 8.14
C MET A 1 4.69 -10.57 7.02
N ARG A 2 3.48 -11.18 7.12
CA ARG A 2 2.91 -12.07 6.09
C ARG A 2 1.94 -11.31 5.20
N ARG A 3 2.15 -11.28 3.88
CA ARG A 3 1.22 -10.67 2.91
C ARG A 3 0.75 -11.73 1.92
N ARG A 4 -0.57 -11.82 1.72
CA ARG A 4 -1.15 -12.68 0.68
C ARG A 4 -0.98 -11.97 -0.66
N VAL A 5 -0.30 -12.60 -1.60
CA VAL A 5 -0.17 -12.08 -2.96
C VAL A 5 -1.20 -12.81 -3.83
N PRO A 6 -1.98 -12.09 -4.66
CA PRO A 6 -2.87 -12.76 -5.60
C PRO A 6 -2.06 -13.68 -6.53
N PRO A 7 -2.65 -14.81 -6.96
CA PRO A 7 -2.03 -15.66 -7.95
C PRO A 7 -1.75 -14.88 -9.24
N GLY A 8 -0.65 -15.21 -9.90
CA GLY A 8 -0.39 -14.73 -11.26
C GLY A 8 -1.34 -15.42 -12.25
N GLU A 9 -1.54 -14.80 -13.41
CA GLU A 9 -2.33 -15.36 -14.52
C GLU A 9 -1.88 -16.81 -14.81
N GLY A 10 -2.76 -17.79 -14.58
CA GLY A 10 -2.51 -19.22 -14.83
C GLY A 10 -2.17 -20.08 -13.60
N ASP A 11 -2.03 -19.50 -12.40
CA ASP A 11 -1.71 -20.26 -11.19
C ASP A 11 -2.92 -20.38 -10.26
N THR A 12 -3.47 -21.58 -10.07
CA THR A 12 -4.58 -21.81 -9.13
C THR A 12 -4.03 -22.15 -7.75
N GLY A 13 -3.52 -21.15 -7.03
CA GLY A 13 -2.98 -21.32 -5.68
C GLY A 13 -2.81 -20.02 -4.90
N THR A 14 -2.99 -20.05 -3.58
CA THR A 14 -2.61 -18.92 -2.72
C THR A 14 -1.13 -19.04 -2.38
N ARG A 15 -0.31 -18.09 -2.85
CA ARG A 15 1.09 -17.97 -2.45
C ARG A 15 1.23 -17.06 -1.24
N TRP A 16 1.86 -17.57 -0.19
CA TRP A 16 2.25 -16.79 0.98
C TRP A 16 3.65 -16.25 0.77
N VAL A 17 3.81 -14.93 0.89
CA VAL A 17 5.13 -14.29 0.86
C VAL A 17 5.45 -13.75 2.24
N PHE A 18 6.65 -14.10 2.72
CA PHE A 18 7.21 -13.58 3.96
C PHE A 18 8.18 -12.46 3.61
N HIS A 19 7.89 -11.25 4.09
CA HIS A 19 8.84 -10.15 4.02
C HIS A 19 9.45 -9.90 5.41
N THR A 20 10.77 -9.81 5.44
CA THR A 20 11.54 -9.43 6.63
C THR A 20 12.18 -8.07 6.35
N TYR A 21 11.93 -7.12 7.24
CA TYR A 21 12.45 -5.76 7.15
C TYR A 21 13.38 -5.51 8.33
N TRP A 22 14.44 -4.73 8.11
CA TRP A 22 15.37 -4.30 9.15
C TRP A 22 15.47 -2.77 9.16
N SER A 23 15.35 -2.16 10.33
CA SER A 23 15.56 -0.72 10.55
C SER A 23 16.64 -0.48 11.60
N ARG A 24 17.44 0.58 11.42
CA ARG A 24 18.45 1.00 12.40
C ARG A 24 17.86 1.75 13.59
N THR A 25 16.64 2.25 13.46
CA THR A 25 15.87 2.89 14.53
C THR A 25 14.67 2.01 14.91
N PRO A 26 14.33 1.88 16.20
CA PRO A 26 13.09 1.26 16.63
C PRO A 26 11.90 2.01 16.00
N ARG A 27 10.92 1.27 15.48
CA ARG A 27 9.72 1.83 14.86
C ARG A 27 8.50 1.26 15.57
N ASP A 28 7.52 2.13 15.82
CA ASP A 28 6.24 1.74 16.42
C ASP A 28 5.27 1.15 15.38
N ASP A 29 4.16 0.58 15.87
CA ASP A 29 3.17 -0.12 15.03
C ASP A 29 2.49 0.82 14.03
N GLU A 30 2.29 2.09 14.40
CA GLU A 30 1.65 3.10 13.56
C GLU A 30 2.54 3.48 12.37
N TRP A 31 3.85 3.60 12.60
CA TRP A 31 4.84 3.77 11.55
C TRP A 31 4.89 2.55 10.61
N TRP A 32 4.90 1.34 11.15
CA TRP A 32 4.89 0.11 10.33
C TRP A 32 3.63 -0.01 9.47
N ALA A 33 2.46 0.35 10.01
CA ALA A 33 1.21 0.34 9.26
C ALA A 33 1.28 1.28 8.05
N ARG A 34 1.74 2.52 8.24
CA ARG A 34 1.94 3.48 7.14
C ARG A 34 2.94 2.98 6.10
N PHE A 35 4.07 2.42 6.55
CA PHE A 35 5.11 1.91 5.64
C PHE A 35 4.60 0.77 4.77
N LEU A 36 3.75 -0.10 5.32
CA LEU A 36 3.17 -1.24 4.61
C LEU A 36 2.00 -0.85 3.70
N ASP A 37 1.29 0.23 4.01
CA ASP A 37 0.23 0.80 3.15
C ASP A 37 0.81 1.61 1.98
N GLY A 38 2.11 1.92 2.01
CA GLY A 38 2.81 2.70 0.99
C GLY A 38 2.85 4.21 1.28
N ASP A 39 2.39 4.62 2.46
CA ASP A 39 2.23 6.02 2.89
C ASP A 39 3.47 6.61 3.57
N VAL A 40 4.60 5.89 3.56
CA VAL A 40 5.89 6.42 4.02
C VAL A 40 6.78 6.58 2.81
N THR A 41 6.97 7.81 2.33
CA THR A 41 8.15 8.13 1.54
C THR A 41 9.36 7.88 2.45
N PRO A 42 10.34 7.04 2.06
CA PRO A 42 11.60 6.99 2.78
C PRO A 42 12.34 8.28 2.45
N THR A 43 11.91 9.39 3.05
CA THR A 43 12.81 10.50 3.31
C THR A 43 13.88 9.88 4.20
N SER A 44 15.04 9.67 3.60
CA SER A 44 16.29 9.57 4.35
C SER A 44 16.40 10.87 5.14
N GLU A 45 15.74 10.92 6.30
CA GLU A 45 16.02 11.87 7.36
C GLU A 45 17.44 11.55 7.81
N ALA A 46 18.39 12.16 7.10
CA ALA A 46 19.72 12.41 7.62
C ALA A 46 19.52 13.26 8.85
N VAL A 47 19.40 12.59 9.99
CA VAL A 47 19.62 13.20 11.30
C VAL A 47 21.05 13.71 11.27
N THR A 48 21.20 15.03 11.20
CA THR A 48 22.42 15.71 11.66
C THR A 48 22.50 15.46 13.15
N ALA A 49 23.08 14.31 13.52
CA ALA A 49 23.49 14.03 14.87
C ALA A 49 24.74 14.88 15.11
N ALA A 50 24.53 15.98 15.86
CA ALA A 50 25.59 16.73 16.48
C ALA A 50 26.33 15.83 17.48
N ASP A 51 27.65 15.73 17.30
CA ASP A 51 28.60 15.27 18.31
C ASP A 51 29.31 16.54 18.85
N PRO A 52 29.35 16.80 20.18
CA PRO A 52 29.96 18.00 20.72
C PRO A 52 31.48 17.83 20.93
N ALA A 53 32.14 18.99 21.07
CA ALA A 53 33.53 19.19 21.50
C ALA A 53 34.60 19.20 20.39
N SER A 54 34.84 20.38 19.81
CA SER A 54 36.06 21.17 20.09
C SER A 54 36.01 22.52 19.36
N ALA A 55 35.94 23.60 20.14
CA ALA A 55 36.29 24.98 19.78
C ALA A 55 37.74 25.25 20.28
N PRO A 56 38.44 26.38 19.97
CA PRO A 56 37.96 27.69 19.51
C PRO A 56 38.79 28.21 18.30
N GLU A 57 38.71 29.42 17.73
CA GLU A 57 38.29 30.75 18.15
C GLU A 57 38.24 31.63 16.88
N GLY A 58 37.37 32.63 16.78
CA GLY A 58 37.53 33.68 15.78
C GLY A 58 36.29 34.43 15.33
N ALA A 59 36.10 35.61 15.93
CA ALA A 59 35.36 36.76 15.40
C ALA A 59 33.82 36.71 15.37
N SER A 60 33.28 37.15 16.51
CA SER A 60 31.99 37.81 16.68
C SER A 60 31.70 38.88 15.62
N VAL A 61 30.57 38.75 14.92
CA VAL A 61 29.84 39.90 14.37
C VAL A 61 28.34 39.68 14.65
N ALA A 62 27.71 40.76 15.10
CA ALA A 62 26.43 40.81 15.77
C ALA A 62 25.22 40.30 14.96
N VAL A 63 24.31 39.68 15.70
CA VAL A 63 22.94 39.29 15.32
C VAL A 63 22.09 40.54 15.07
N PRO A 64 21.26 40.54 14.02
CA PRO A 64 19.94 41.12 14.09
C PRO A 64 18.89 40.00 14.13
N SER A 65 18.09 40.00 15.19
CA SER A 65 16.93 39.13 15.32
C SER A 65 15.90 39.53 14.26
N HIS A 66 15.57 38.60 13.36
CA HIS A 66 14.38 38.69 12.52
C HIS A 66 13.46 37.54 12.91
N THR A 67 12.39 37.91 13.60
CA THR A 67 11.01 37.49 13.42
C THR A 67 10.77 36.13 12.74
N THR A 68 10.12 35.24 13.51
CA THR A 68 9.26 34.12 13.10
C THR A 68 8.92 34.10 11.60
N PRO A 69 9.26 33.03 10.84
CA PRO A 69 8.70 32.87 9.51
C PRO A 69 7.19 32.65 9.63
N PRO A 70 6.35 33.37 8.86
CA PRO A 70 4.93 33.08 8.78
C PRO A 70 4.75 31.64 8.29
N GLN A 71 3.70 31.00 8.78
CA GLN A 71 3.22 29.71 8.29
C GLN A 71 3.21 29.75 6.76
N SER A 72 4.14 29.01 6.14
CA SER A 72 4.15 28.85 4.69
C SER A 72 2.77 28.36 4.28
N ASP A 73 2.10 29.16 3.46
CA ASP A 73 1.09 28.68 2.54
C ASP A 73 1.65 27.40 1.92
N ALA A 74 0.95 26.29 2.15
CA ALA A 74 1.29 25.02 1.52
C ALA A 74 1.09 25.20 0.02
N GLU A 75 2.15 25.63 -0.67
CA GLU A 75 2.28 25.50 -2.11
C GLU A 75 1.88 24.06 -2.45
N PRO A 76 0.91 23.84 -3.35
CA PRO A 76 0.52 22.49 -3.74
C PRO A 76 1.77 21.84 -4.33
N VAL A 77 2.37 20.92 -3.58
CA VAL A 77 3.45 20.08 -4.09
C VAL A 77 2.84 19.32 -5.25
N LEU A 78 3.12 19.76 -6.47
CA LEU A 78 2.63 19.13 -7.69
C LEU A 78 3.21 17.72 -7.72
N THR A 79 2.39 16.74 -7.34
CA THR A 79 2.77 15.33 -7.44
C THR A 79 2.99 15.01 -8.92
N PRO A 80 4.14 14.42 -9.30
CA PRO A 80 4.37 14.03 -10.69
C PRO A 80 3.26 13.09 -11.17
N SER A 81 2.84 13.23 -12.43
CA SER A 81 1.79 12.37 -12.98
C SER A 81 2.26 10.92 -13.11
N ALA A 82 1.31 9.99 -13.21
CA ALA A 82 1.61 8.59 -13.49
C ALA A 82 2.36 8.39 -14.83
N ALA A 83 2.09 9.22 -15.83
CA ALA A 83 2.77 9.18 -17.12
C ALA A 83 4.24 9.63 -17.00
N TYR A 84 4.49 10.70 -16.25
CA TYR A 84 5.85 11.18 -15.96
C TYR A 84 6.64 10.12 -15.20
N LEU A 85 6.06 9.53 -14.14
CA LEU A 85 6.71 8.51 -13.34
C LEU A 85 7.03 7.25 -14.16
N ALA A 86 6.12 6.81 -15.03
CA ALA A 86 6.38 5.69 -15.93
C ALA A 86 7.56 5.98 -16.87
N LEU A 87 7.63 7.17 -17.46
CA LEU A 87 8.77 7.56 -18.31
C LEU A 87 10.09 7.60 -17.52
N ALA A 88 10.07 8.11 -16.28
CA ALA A 88 11.26 8.17 -15.42
C ALA A 88 11.78 6.78 -15.04
N GLN A 89 10.94 5.75 -15.02
CA GLN A 89 11.34 4.37 -14.73
C GLN A 89 12.10 3.69 -15.88
N LEU A 90 12.07 4.24 -17.11
CA LEU A 90 12.74 3.62 -18.26
C LEU A 90 14.24 3.42 -18.05
N GLY A 91 14.95 4.43 -17.52
CA GLY A 91 16.39 4.33 -17.26
C GLY A 91 16.74 3.31 -16.17
N LEU A 92 15.80 3.01 -15.26
CA LEU A 92 15.98 1.97 -14.24
C LEU A 92 15.78 0.57 -14.82
N GLN A 93 14.94 0.43 -15.85
CA GLN A 93 14.71 -0.84 -16.53
C GLN A 93 15.77 -1.15 -17.59
N ASP A 94 16.14 -0.15 -18.41
CA ASP A 94 17.21 -0.26 -19.40
C ASP A 94 17.99 1.07 -19.46
N PRO A 95 19.27 1.09 -19.03
CA PRO A 95 20.08 2.31 -19.02
C PRO A 95 20.20 3.01 -20.38
N ARG A 96 20.01 2.30 -21.50
CA ARG A 96 20.03 2.89 -22.85
C ARG A 96 18.86 3.84 -23.10
N LEU A 97 17.83 3.80 -22.25
CA LEU A 97 16.64 4.65 -22.32
C LEU A 97 16.57 5.67 -21.18
N ALA A 98 17.68 6.02 -20.53
CA ALA A 98 17.69 7.08 -19.54
C ALA A 98 17.22 8.41 -20.14
N LEU A 99 16.27 9.07 -19.48
CA LEU A 99 15.66 10.34 -19.89
C LEU A 99 15.90 11.40 -18.81
N SER A 100 16.16 12.64 -19.22
CA SER A 100 16.17 13.78 -18.30
C SER A 100 14.75 14.16 -17.86
N SER A 101 14.61 14.95 -16.79
CA SER A 101 13.31 15.48 -16.38
C SER A 101 12.64 16.29 -17.50
N ALA A 102 13.41 17.10 -18.22
CA ALA A 102 12.94 17.86 -19.39
C ALA A 102 12.46 16.96 -20.53
N ASP A 103 13.09 15.80 -20.71
CA ASP A 103 12.61 14.80 -21.69
C ASP A 103 11.31 14.16 -21.25
N CYS A 104 11.21 13.76 -19.99
CA CYS A 104 9.99 13.22 -19.41
C CYS A 104 8.83 14.20 -19.58
N THR A 105 9.00 15.49 -19.24
CA THR A 105 7.95 16.51 -19.40
C THR A 105 7.49 16.66 -20.85
N VAL A 106 8.39 16.60 -21.84
CA VAL A 106 7.98 16.74 -23.25
C VAL A 106 7.29 15.48 -23.78
N LEU A 107 7.65 14.30 -23.28
CA LEU A 107 7.06 13.03 -23.71
C LEU A 107 5.77 12.68 -22.95
N GLU A 108 5.55 13.30 -21.80
CA GLU A 108 4.44 13.04 -20.89
C GLU A 108 3.05 13.06 -21.56
N PRO A 109 2.70 14.01 -22.47
CA PRO A 109 1.40 13.98 -23.12
C PRO A 109 1.16 12.71 -23.95
N LEU A 110 2.19 12.25 -24.67
CA LEU A 110 2.10 11.01 -25.47
C LEU A 110 1.98 9.78 -24.58
N ALA A 111 2.71 9.76 -23.46
CA ALA A 111 2.59 8.68 -22.48
C ALA A 111 1.20 8.70 -21.80
N ALA A 112 0.66 9.87 -21.48
CA ALA A 112 -0.68 10.02 -20.94
C ALA A 112 -1.75 9.47 -21.90
N ASP A 113 -1.60 9.69 -23.21
CA ASP A 113 -2.51 9.11 -24.19
C ASP A 113 -2.42 7.57 -24.27
N TRP A 114 -1.24 6.99 -24.06
CA TRP A 114 -1.10 5.52 -23.92
C TRP A 114 -1.85 5.00 -22.70
N LEU A 115 -1.73 5.69 -21.56
CA LEU A 115 -2.43 5.33 -20.33
C LEU A 115 -3.96 5.48 -20.49
N ALA A 116 -4.41 6.54 -21.15
CA ALA A 116 -5.82 6.76 -21.46
C ALA A 116 -6.42 5.65 -22.35
N ARG A 117 -5.58 4.96 -23.12
CA ARG A 117 -5.96 3.80 -23.95
C ARG A 117 -5.84 2.47 -23.21
N GLY A 118 -5.59 2.48 -21.90
CA GLY A 118 -5.64 1.33 -21.02
C GLY A 118 -4.30 0.64 -20.77
N VAL A 119 -3.18 1.21 -21.23
CA VAL A 119 -1.85 0.71 -20.84
C VAL A 119 -1.60 1.09 -19.38
N THR A 120 -1.14 0.16 -18.55
CA THR A 120 -0.84 0.48 -17.15
C THR A 120 0.50 1.19 -17.02
N PRO A 121 0.69 2.05 -16.00
CA PRO A 121 1.96 2.73 -15.76
C PRO A 121 3.15 1.78 -15.64
N ASP A 122 2.97 0.60 -15.04
CA ASP A 122 4.05 -0.39 -14.89
C ASP A 122 4.37 -1.15 -16.19
N HIS A 123 3.41 -1.25 -17.10
CA HIS A 123 3.58 -1.96 -18.37
C HIS A 123 4.16 -1.07 -19.47
N LEU A 124 3.88 0.24 -19.44
CA LEU A 124 4.38 1.19 -20.43
C LEU A 124 5.91 1.12 -20.60
N PRO A 125 6.74 1.13 -19.53
CA PRO A 125 8.19 1.01 -19.65
C PRO A 125 8.65 -0.29 -20.32
N GLN A 126 7.99 -1.40 -20.00
CA GLN A 126 8.32 -2.72 -20.55
C GLN A 126 8.10 -2.77 -22.07
N VAL A 127 6.97 -2.23 -22.55
CA VAL A 127 6.65 -2.18 -23.98
C VAL A 127 7.61 -1.26 -24.73
N LEU A 128 7.98 -0.14 -24.11
CA LEU A 128 8.92 0.82 -24.69
C LEU A 128 10.36 0.31 -24.73
N ALA A 129 10.73 -0.60 -23.82
CA ALA A 129 12.04 -1.25 -23.77
C ALA A 129 12.12 -2.58 -24.57
N ALA A 130 11.02 -3.09 -25.11
CA ALA A 130 11.02 -4.36 -25.83
C ALA A 130 11.84 -4.27 -27.14
N GLY A 131 12.72 -5.23 -27.45
CA GLY A 131 13.40 -5.29 -28.75
C GLY A 131 14.25 -4.05 -29.10
N LEU A 132 14.99 -3.53 -28.12
CA LEU A 132 15.90 -2.41 -28.33
C LEU A 132 17.11 -2.81 -29.21
N PRO A 133 17.58 -1.90 -30.08
CA PRO A 133 18.85 -2.10 -30.79
C PRO A 133 20.02 -2.10 -29.81
N ASP A 134 21.18 -2.64 -30.22
CA ASP A 134 22.38 -2.70 -29.38
C ASP A 134 22.75 -1.33 -28.78
N HIS A 135 22.64 -0.27 -29.60
CA HIS A 135 22.89 1.11 -29.19
C HIS A 135 21.72 2.02 -29.54
N VAL A 136 21.37 2.91 -28.60
CA VAL A 136 20.40 3.98 -28.78
C VAL A 136 21.11 5.31 -28.59
N HIS A 137 21.34 6.04 -29.68
CA HIS A 137 22.06 7.33 -29.63
C HIS A 137 21.18 8.47 -29.13
N SER A 138 19.86 8.39 -29.32
CA SER A 138 18.91 9.42 -28.88
C SER A 138 17.73 8.78 -28.17
N PRO A 139 17.81 8.58 -26.83
CA PRO A 139 16.75 7.98 -26.03
C PRO A 139 15.42 8.70 -26.19
N ARG A 140 15.43 10.04 -26.06
CA ARG A 140 14.23 10.89 -26.23
C ARG A 140 13.58 10.71 -27.60
N ALA A 141 14.35 10.77 -28.69
CA ALA A 141 13.79 10.65 -30.04
C ALA A 141 13.25 9.24 -30.30
N PHE A 142 13.97 8.22 -29.82
CA PHE A 142 13.54 6.82 -29.93
C PHE A 142 12.22 6.58 -29.20
N VAL A 143 12.13 6.99 -27.93
CA VAL A 143 10.91 6.83 -27.12
C VAL A 143 9.74 7.60 -27.73
N ARG A 144 9.96 8.84 -28.18
CA ARG A 144 8.93 9.63 -28.89
C ARG A 144 8.40 8.90 -30.12
N ARG A 145 9.31 8.40 -30.97
CA ARG A 145 8.96 7.69 -32.19
C ARG A 145 8.14 6.45 -31.88
N ARG A 146 8.52 5.71 -30.85
CA ARG A 146 7.81 4.51 -30.41
C ARG A 146 6.43 4.81 -29.85
N LEU A 147 6.30 5.84 -29.01
CA LEU A 147 5.01 6.29 -28.48
C LEU A 147 4.03 6.67 -29.61
N ILE A 148 4.53 7.26 -30.70
CA ILE A 148 3.70 7.62 -31.86
C ILE A 148 3.39 6.39 -32.72
N ASP A 149 4.41 5.66 -33.16
CA ASP A 149 4.27 4.58 -34.15
C ASP A 149 3.63 3.30 -33.57
N LYS A 150 3.73 3.09 -32.24
CA LYS A 150 3.17 1.93 -31.53
C LYS A 150 1.96 2.30 -30.66
N MET A 151 1.39 3.47 -30.88
CA MET A 151 0.20 3.94 -30.16
C MET A 151 -0.91 2.87 -30.17
N PRO A 152 -1.39 2.42 -29.00
CA PRO A 152 -2.50 1.48 -28.94
C PRO A 152 -3.73 2.03 -29.67
N PRO A 153 -4.59 1.18 -30.26
CA PRO A 153 -5.85 1.65 -30.82
C PRO A 153 -6.71 2.29 -29.73
N ALA A 154 -7.54 3.27 -30.09
CA ALA A 154 -8.48 3.86 -29.16
C ALA A 154 -9.52 2.79 -28.80
N LEU A 155 -9.51 2.34 -27.55
CA LEU A 155 -10.59 1.51 -27.04
C LEU A 155 -11.83 2.41 -26.88
N PRO A 156 -13.03 1.96 -27.28
CA PRO A 156 -14.24 2.68 -26.96
C PRO A 156 -14.28 2.90 -25.45
N ALA A 157 -14.69 4.10 -25.02
CA ALA A 157 -14.75 4.46 -23.61
C ALA A 157 -15.44 3.33 -22.85
N ALA A 158 -14.70 2.67 -21.96
CA ALA A 158 -15.26 1.60 -21.17
C ALA A 158 -16.43 2.19 -20.39
N VAL A 159 -17.64 1.75 -20.71
CA VAL A 159 -18.80 1.95 -19.83
C VAL A 159 -18.33 1.48 -18.46
N PRO A 160 -18.47 2.26 -17.36
CA PRO A 160 -17.91 1.89 -16.07
C PRO A 160 -18.47 0.53 -15.63
N GLY A 161 -17.73 -0.51 -15.99
CA GLY A 161 -18.03 -1.89 -15.68
C GLY A 161 -17.74 -2.04 -14.21
N ARG A 162 -18.74 -2.45 -13.44
CA ARG A 162 -18.56 -2.78 -12.02
C ARG A 162 -17.31 -3.65 -11.89
N GLY A 163 -16.33 -3.17 -11.13
CA GLY A 163 -15.04 -3.82 -10.94
C GLY A 163 -15.15 -5.29 -10.47
N PRO A 164 -14.02 -6.01 -10.44
CA PRO A 164 -13.98 -7.44 -10.13
C PRO A 164 -14.80 -7.73 -8.87
N ARG A 165 -15.77 -8.65 -9.02
CA ARG A 165 -16.62 -9.11 -7.93
C ARG A 165 -15.75 -9.98 -7.02
N VAL A 166 -15.10 -9.38 -6.03
CA VAL A 166 -14.37 -10.14 -5.01
C VAL A 166 -15.40 -10.83 -4.12
N LEU A 167 -15.30 -12.16 -4.04
CA LEU A 167 -16.10 -12.99 -3.15
C LEU A 167 -15.22 -13.34 -1.94
N MET A 168 -15.69 -13.02 -0.76
CA MET A 168 -15.06 -13.33 0.52
C MET A 168 -15.67 -14.64 1.06
N GLU A 169 -14.97 -15.33 1.96
CA GLU A 169 -15.50 -16.53 2.62
C GLU A 169 -15.78 -16.21 4.10
N CYS A 170 -16.83 -16.82 4.64
CA CYS A 170 -17.08 -16.78 6.07
C CYS A 170 -15.93 -17.46 6.82
N THR A 171 -15.36 -16.79 7.83
CA THR A 171 -14.23 -17.31 8.60
C THR A 171 -14.57 -18.55 9.43
N GLU A 172 -15.86 -18.84 9.62
CA GLU A 172 -16.33 -19.98 10.42
C GLU A 172 -16.77 -21.16 9.55
N CYS A 173 -17.67 -20.95 8.59
CA CYS A 173 -18.26 -22.03 7.80
C CYS A 173 -17.79 -22.07 6.34
N GLY A 174 -16.90 -21.17 5.92
CA GLY A 174 -16.36 -21.10 4.57
C GLY A 174 -17.37 -20.70 3.48
N VAL A 175 -18.61 -20.33 3.83
CA VAL A 175 -19.60 -19.97 2.81
C VAL A 175 -19.14 -18.72 2.06
N PRO A 176 -19.09 -18.76 0.72
CA PRO A 176 -18.69 -17.61 -0.06
C PRO A 176 -19.80 -16.56 -0.07
N GLY A 177 -19.43 -15.29 0.01
CA GLY A 177 -20.33 -14.16 0.07
C GLY A 177 -19.66 -12.87 -0.35
N ARG A 178 -20.46 -11.85 -0.68
CA ARG A 178 -19.92 -10.52 -0.91
C ARG A 178 -19.39 -9.93 0.40
N PRO A 179 -18.43 -8.99 0.39
CA PRO A 179 -17.93 -8.35 1.61
C PRO A 179 -19.06 -7.80 2.50
N GLU A 180 -20.10 -7.23 1.89
CA GLU A 180 -21.24 -6.66 2.61
C GLU A 180 -22.14 -7.72 3.27
N ALA A 181 -22.09 -8.97 2.80
CA ALA A 181 -22.83 -10.10 3.37
C ALA A 181 -22.08 -10.78 4.54
N LEU A 182 -20.82 -10.38 4.77
CA LEU A 182 -19.91 -10.95 5.77
C LEU A 182 -19.36 -9.85 6.71
N PRO A 183 -20.22 -9.10 7.43
CA PRO A 183 -19.74 -8.09 8.37
C PRO A 183 -18.87 -8.74 9.46
N GLY A 184 -17.64 -8.25 9.62
CA GLY A 184 -16.66 -8.86 10.52
C GLY A 184 -16.14 -10.24 10.07
N GLY A 185 -16.33 -10.62 8.80
CA GLY A 185 -15.89 -11.90 8.25
C GLY A 185 -16.85 -13.06 8.48
N LEU A 186 -18.03 -12.83 9.08
CA LEU A 186 -18.98 -13.88 9.42
C LEU A 186 -20.29 -13.73 8.63
N CYS A 187 -20.82 -14.85 8.14
CA CYS A 187 -22.14 -14.85 7.51
C CYS A 187 -23.23 -14.61 8.56
N ARG A 188 -24.41 -14.15 8.12
CA ARG A 188 -25.55 -13.88 9.02
C ARG A 188 -25.88 -15.06 9.95
N ALA A 189 -25.73 -16.30 9.47
CA ALA A 189 -25.96 -17.49 10.28
C ALA A 189 -24.89 -17.68 11.36
N CYS A 190 -23.60 -17.51 11.03
CA CYS A 190 -22.50 -17.63 12.01
C CYS A 190 -22.51 -16.47 13.01
N GLY A 191 -22.54 -15.22 12.53
CA GLY A 191 -22.60 -14.06 13.42
C GLY A 191 -23.86 -13.98 14.28
N GLY A 192 -24.97 -14.60 13.84
CA GLY A 192 -26.18 -14.75 14.66
C GLY A 192 -25.98 -15.69 15.85
N ARG A 193 -25.16 -16.73 15.72
CA ARG A 193 -24.80 -17.63 16.82
C ARG A 193 -23.92 -16.94 17.85
N ASP A 194 -22.87 -16.23 17.41
CA ASP A 194 -21.96 -15.50 18.30
C ASP A 194 -22.66 -14.38 19.08
N ARG A 195 -23.54 -13.63 18.40
CA ARG A 195 -24.35 -12.59 19.06
C ARG A 195 -25.35 -13.16 20.05
N SER A 196 -25.93 -14.33 19.77
CA SER A 196 -26.84 -15.01 20.68
C SER A 196 -26.10 -15.51 21.92
N ALA A 197 -24.96 -16.17 21.74
CA ALA A 197 -24.11 -16.64 22.83
C ALA A 197 -23.60 -15.48 23.73
N ASN A 198 -23.18 -14.36 23.12
CA ASN A 198 -22.76 -13.17 23.87
C ASN A 198 -23.95 -12.51 24.59
N ARG A 199 -25.15 -12.51 24.00
CA ARG A 199 -26.36 -11.99 24.66
C ARG A 199 -26.80 -12.87 25.83
N GLU A 200 -26.68 -14.19 25.73
CA GLU A 200 -26.92 -15.11 26.86
C GLU A 200 -25.90 -14.88 27.99
N ALA A 201 -24.62 -14.66 27.66
CA ALA A 201 -23.60 -14.30 28.65
C ALA A 201 -23.88 -12.92 29.30
N ALA A 202 -24.29 -11.92 28.52
CA ALA A 202 -24.64 -10.59 29.01
C ALA A 202 -25.97 -10.54 29.79
N GLY A 203 -26.89 -11.49 29.53
CA GLY A 203 -28.15 -11.66 30.26
C GLY A 203 -28.00 -12.29 31.64
N MET A 204 -26.85 -12.89 31.94
CA MET A 204 -26.59 -13.54 33.23
C MET A 204 -26.31 -12.50 34.32
N ARG A 205 -27.34 -12.19 35.13
CA ARG A 205 -27.17 -11.25 36.24
C ARG A 205 -26.15 -11.80 37.26
N PRO A 206 -25.31 -10.95 37.89
CA PRO A 206 -24.31 -11.37 38.88
C PRO A 206 -24.77 -12.33 40.00
N PRO A 207 -26.00 -12.24 40.54
CA PRO A 207 -26.51 -13.24 41.49
C PRO A 207 -26.78 -14.61 40.85
N ALA A 208 -27.22 -14.68 39.59
CA ALA A 208 -27.42 -15.94 38.87
C ALA A 208 -26.08 -16.63 38.57
N VAL A 209 -25.03 -15.86 38.24
CA VAL A 209 -23.66 -16.37 38.09
C VAL A 209 -23.17 -17.01 39.39
N ARG A 210 -23.41 -16.35 40.54
CA ARG A 210 -23.00 -16.85 41.86
C ARG A 210 -23.78 -18.11 42.26
N ALA A 211 -25.08 -18.17 41.97
CA ALA A 211 -25.91 -19.34 42.21
C ALA A 211 -25.44 -20.54 41.36
N HIS A 212 -25.26 -20.34 40.05
CA HIS A 212 -24.76 -21.39 39.16
C HIS A 212 -23.36 -21.88 39.53
N ALA A 213 -22.45 -20.97 39.90
CA ALA A 213 -21.13 -21.33 40.38
C ALA A 213 -21.15 -22.09 41.72
N ALA A 214 -22.18 -21.88 42.55
CA ALA A 214 -22.39 -22.65 43.78
C ALA A 214 -22.93 -24.06 43.49
N GLU A 215 -23.87 -24.19 42.54
CA GLU A 215 -24.39 -25.48 42.07
C GLU A 215 -23.30 -26.36 41.46
N VAL A 216 -22.47 -25.81 40.56
CA VAL A 216 -21.33 -26.54 39.97
C VAL A 216 -20.35 -26.98 41.05
N ARG A 217 -20.04 -26.12 42.03
CA ARG A 217 -19.17 -26.47 43.16
C ARG A 217 -19.78 -27.52 44.11
N ALA A 218 -21.10 -27.62 44.18
CA ALA A 218 -21.80 -28.66 44.93
C ALA A 218 -21.79 -29.99 44.15
N ALA A 219 -22.01 -29.94 42.83
CA ALA A 219 -21.96 -31.11 41.95
C ALA A 219 -20.56 -31.75 41.89
N ILE A 220 -19.50 -30.93 41.84
CA ILE A 220 -18.11 -31.42 41.90
C ILE A 220 -17.77 -32.05 43.27
N ARG A 221 -18.42 -31.58 44.35
CA ARG A 221 -18.20 -32.08 45.72
C ARG A 221 -19.07 -33.28 46.07
N ALA A 222 -20.08 -33.61 45.27
CA ALA A 222 -20.88 -34.81 45.48
C ALA A 222 -20.07 -36.04 45.03
N PRO A 223 -19.83 -37.03 45.90
CA PRO A 223 -19.20 -38.27 45.48
C PRO A 223 -20.16 -39.02 44.55
N GLN A 224 -19.67 -39.46 43.39
CA GLN A 224 -20.40 -40.34 42.49
C GLN A 224 -20.64 -41.67 43.22
N ARG A 225 -21.85 -41.87 43.76
CA ARG A 225 -22.24 -43.14 44.38
C ARG A 225 -22.65 -44.12 43.28
N ALA A 226 -21.81 -45.14 43.08
CA ALA A 226 -22.21 -46.43 42.52
C ALA A 226 -22.82 -47.30 43.63
#